data_AF-Q63979-F1
#
_entry.id   AF-Q63979-F1
#
_cell.length_a   1.000
_cell.length_b   1.000
_cell.length_c   1.000
_cell.angle_alpha   90.00
_cell.angle_beta   90.00
_cell.angle_gamma   90.00
#
_symmetry.space_group_name_H-M   'P 1'
#
loop_
_entity.id
_entity.type
_entity.pdbx_description
1 polymer ?
#
loop_
_entity_poly.entity_id
_entity_poly.type
_entity_poly.pdbx_seq_one_letter_code
_entity_poly.pdbx_strand_id
1 'polypeptide(L)'
;NDKRFQETFEDVFSDRALRNIPWYVLAGNHDHLGNVSAQIAYSKISKRWNFPSPYYRLRFKIPRTNITVAIFMLDTVMLCGNSDDFASQQPKMPRDLGVARTQLSWLKKQ
;
A
#
# COMPACT_ATOMS: atom_id res chain seq x y z
N ASN A 1 -5.99 -1.64 -20.11
CA ASN A 1 -4.69 -0.96 -20.30
C ASN A 1 -4.76 0.37 -19.61
N ASP A 2 -4.30 0.44 -18.36
CA ASP A 2 -4.15 1.72 -17.65
C ASP A 2 -2.73 2.23 -17.92
N LYS A 3 -2.63 3.38 -18.60
CA LYS A 3 -1.35 3.96 -19.01
C LYS A 3 -0.56 4.52 -17.83
N ARG A 4 -1.22 4.87 -16.72
CA ARG A 4 -0.57 5.52 -15.57
C ARG A 4 0.51 4.66 -14.94
N PHE A 5 0.30 3.35 -14.83
CA PHE A 5 1.36 2.45 -14.31
C PHE A 5 2.64 2.52 -15.15
N GLN A 6 2.53 2.62 -16.47
CA GLN A 6 3.72 2.74 -17.32
C GLN A 6 4.32 4.15 -17.22
N GLU A 7 3.50 5.16 -17.50
CA GLU A 7 3.94 6.55 -17.62
C GLU A 7 4.45 7.16 -16.32
N THR A 8 3.96 6.71 -15.16
CA THR A 8 4.31 7.31 -13.85
C THR A 8 5.06 6.38 -12.90
N PHE A 9 5.24 5.10 -13.25
CA PHE A 9 6.01 4.17 -12.42
C PHE A 9 7.04 3.39 -13.24
N GLU A 10 6.62 2.59 -14.22
CA GLU A 10 7.58 1.68 -14.89
C GLU A 10 8.62 2.42 -15.72
N ASP A 11 8.20 3.39 -16.55
CA ASP A 11 9.09 4.16 -17.41
C ASP A 11 9.92 5.17 -16.60
N VAL A 12 9.37 5.66 -15.49
CA VAL A 12 10.05 6.60 -14.58
C VAL A 12 11.15 5.90 -13.79
N PHE A 13 10.85 4.76 -13.17
CA PHE A 13 11.81 3.98 -12.37
C PHE A 13 12.48 2.88 -13.21
N SER A 14 12.96 3.22 -14.41
CA SER A 14 13.46 2.28 -15.41
C SER A 14 14.99 2.06 -15.43
N ASP A 15 15.73 2.82 -14.61
CA ASP A 15 17.18 2.68 -14.48
C ASP A 15 17.58 1.24 -14.17
N ARG A 16 18.69 0.77 -14.77
CA ARG A 16 19.14 -0.62 -14.66
C ARG A 16 19.31 -1.07 -13.20
N ALA A 17 19.73 -0.17 -12.30
CA ALA A 17 19.89 -0.48 -10.88
C ALA A 17 18.55 -0.77 -10.17
N LEU A 18 17.41 -0.31 -10.70
CA LEU A 18 16.09 -0.40 -10.08
C LEU A 18 15.16 -1.45 -10.73
N ARG A 19 15.50 -1.96 -11.92
CA ARG A 19 14.60 -2.84 -12.70
C ARG A 19 14.11 -4.08 -11.96
N ASN A 20 14.94 -4.66 -11.10
CA ASN A 20 14.63 -5.91 -10.39
C ASN A 20 14.46 -5.72 -8.87
N ILE A 21 14.45 -4.49 -8.39
CA ILE A 21 14.27 -4.21 -6.96
C ILE A 21 12.77 -4.29 -6.64
N PRO A 22 12.34 -5.16 -5.70
CA PRO A 22 10.93 -5.27 -5.34
C PRO A 22 10.47 -4.03 -4.58
N TRP A 23 9.30 -3.54 -4.97
CA TRP A 23 8.56 -2.46 -4.32
C TRP A 23 7.43 -3.06 -3.49
N TYR A 24 7.33 -2.65 -2.24
CA TYR A 24 6.23 -3.01 -1.35
C TYR A 24 5.37 -1.77 -1.12
N VAL A 25 4.13 -1.81 -1.60
CA VAL A 25 3.29 -0.62 -1.78
C VAL A 25 2.11 -0.62 -0.82
N LEU A 26 1.71 0.57 -0.37
CA LEU A 26 0.45 0.85 0.32
C LEU A 26 -0.22 2.07 -0.34
N ALA A 27 -1.53 2.25 -0.13
CA ALA A 27 -2.31 3.31 -0.77
C ALA A 27 -2.37 4.59 0.10
N GLY A 28 -2.27 5.74 -0.56
CA GLY A 28 -2.53 7.06 0.02
C GLY A 28 -3.94 7.61 -0.30
N ASN A 29 -4.22 8.83 0.15
CA ASN A 29 -5.51 9.51 -0.03
C ASN A 29 -5.91 9.63 -1.51
N HIS A 30 -5.00 10.06 -2.39
CA HIS A 30 -5.30 10.20 -3.82
C HIS A 30 -5.51 8.86 -4.53
N ASP A 31 -4.88 7.77 -4.06
CA ASP A 31 -5.10 6.44 -4.61
C ASP A 31 -6.54 5.95 -4.35
N HIS A 32 -7.06 6.28 -3.17
CA HIS A 32 -8.45 6.02 -2.76
C HIS A 32 -9.49 6.92 -3.43
N LEU A 33 -9.08 8.02 -4.10
CA LEU A 33 -9.93 8.74 -5.04
C LEU A 33 -10.11 7.96 -6.36
N GLY A 34 -9.16 7.06 -6.66
CA GLY A 34 -9.18 6.17 -7.81
C GLY A 34 -9.60 4.74 -7.43
N ASN A 35 -8.93 3.76 -8.04
CA ASN A 35 -9.21 2.34 -7.83
C ASN A 35 -8.01 1.61 -7.20
N VAL A 36 -7.97 1.58 -5.86
CA VAL A 36 -6.92 0.86 -5.11
C VAL A 36 -6.90 -0.64 -5.43
N SER A 37 -8.05 -1.25 -5.69
CA SER A 37 -8.13 -2.67 -6.10
C SER A 37 -7.40 -2.93 -7.42
N ALA A 38 -7.35 -1.95 -8.33
CA ALA A 38 -6.55 -2.05 -9.55
C ALA A 38 -5.04 -2.01 -9.25
N GLN A 39 -4.60 -1.21 -8.28
CA GLN A 39 -3.20 -1.21 -7.81
C GLN A 39 -2.80 -2.52 -7.15
N ILE A 40 -3.69 -3.12 -6.36
CA ILE A 40 -3.49 -4.46 -5.80
C ILE A 40 -3.39 -5.49 -6.94
N ALA A 41 -4.32 -5.43 -7.91
CA ALA A 41 -4.33 -6.34 -9.05
C ALA A 41 -3.10 -6.20 -9.96
N TYR A 42 -2.49 -5.01 -10.02
CA TYR A 42 -1.27 -4.77 -10.78
C TYR A 42 -0.08 -5.61 -10.31
N SER A 43 -0.11 -6.11 -9.07
CA SER A 43 0.87 -7.08 -8.56
C SER A 43 0.91 -8.39 -9.35
N LYS A 44 -0.16 -8.72 -10.09
CA LYS A 44 -0.20 -9.89 -10.99
C LYS A 44 0.42 -9.61 -12.36
N ILE A 45 0.69 -8.35 -12.67
CA ILE A 45 1.22 -7.88 -13.95
C ILE A 45 2.70 -7.54 -13.82
N SER A 46 3.07 -6.68 -12.87
CA SER A 46 4.46 -6.27 -12.65
C SER A 46 5.13 -7.09 -11.55
N LYS A 47 6.20 -7.81 -11.91
CA LYS A 47 6.94 -8.68 -10.97
C LYS A 47 7.59 -7.92 -9.81
N ARG A 48 7.87 -6.62 -9.98
CA ARG A 48 8.49 -5.79 -8.94
C ARG A 48 7.47 -5.03 -8.11
N TRP A 49 6.18 -5.07 -8.46
CA TRP A 49 5.11 -4.41 -7.72
C TRP A 49 4.46 -5.39 -6.76
N ASN A 50 4.61 -5.18 -5.45
CA ASN A 50 4.06 -6.06 -4.41
C ASN A 50 3.06 -5.28 -3.55
N PHE A 51 1.78 -5.41 -3.89
CA PHE A 51 0.68 -4.84 -3.14
C PHE A 51 -0.44 -5.90 -2.96
N PRO A 52 -0.31 -6.82 -1.98
CA PRO A 52 -1.19 -8.00 -1.89
C PRO A 52 -2.59 -7.71 -1.31
N SER A 53 -2.70 -6.70 -0.45
CA SER A 53 -3.94 -6.29 0.22
C SER A 53 -3.78 -4.86 0.76
N PRO A 54 -4.87 -4.15 1.12
CA PRO A 54 -4.78 -2.76 1.59
C PRO A 54 -3.84 -2.57 2.79
N TYR A 55 -3.86 -3.53 3.72
CA TYR A 55 -2.90 -3.63 4.83
C TYR A 55 -2.35 -5.06 4.91
N TYR A 56 -1.08 -5.21 5.27
CA TYR A 56 -0.38 -6.49 5.32
C TYR A 56 0.90 -6.46 6.15
N ARG A 57 1.44 -7.64 6.44
CA ARG A 57 2.70 -7.81 7.19
C ARG A 57 3.79 -8.36 6.27
N LEU A 58 4.93 -7.69 6.26
CA LEU A 58 6.17 -8.20 5.70
C LEU A 58 7.05 -8.77 6.81
N ARG A 59 7.85 -9.78 6.46
CA ARG A 59 8.82 -10.39 7.37
C ARG A 59 10.11 -10.69 6.62
N PHE A 60 11.22 -10.15 7.11
CA PHE A 60 12.54 -10.32 6.50
C PHE A 60 13.52 -10.88 7.52
N LYS A 61 14.33 -11.85 7.11
CA LYS A 61 15.48 -12.30 7.90
C LYS A 61 16.71 -11.52 7.46
N ILE A 62 17.46 -10.93 8.41
CA ILE A 62 18.69 -10.23 8.07
C ILE A 62 19.75 -11.27 7.65
N PRO A 63 20.34 -11.18 6.45
CA PRO A 63 21.30 -12.16 5.95
C PRO A 63 22.45 -12.39 6.93
N ARG A 64 22.84 -13.65 7.13
CA ARG A 64 23.93 -14.07 8.04
C ARG A 64 23.68 -13.77 9.53
N THR A 65 22.43 -13.59 9.93
CA THR A 65 22.04 -13.45 11.35
C THR A 65 20.79 -14.28 11.66
N ASN A 66 20.43 -14.37 12.94
CA ASN A 66 19.14 -14.92 13.38
C ASN A 66 18.08 -13.82 13.64
N ILE A 67 18.36 -12.57 13.24
CA ILE A 67 17.46 -11.44 13.46
C ILE A 67 16.39 -11.40 12.35
N THR A 68 15.16 -11.14 12.76
CA THR A 68 14.01 -10.96 11.86
C THR A 68 13.42 -9.56 12.05
N VAL A 69 13.07 -8.91 10.96
CA VAL A 69 12.37 -7.62 10.92
C VAL A 69 10.95 -7.86 10.42
N ALA A 70 9.96 -7.33 11.14
CA ALA A 70 8.59 -7.27 10.68
C ALA A 70 8.25 -5.82 10.30
N ILE A 71 7.54 -5.63 9.19
CA ILE A 71 7.04 -4.33 8.75
C ILE A 71 5.53 -4.47 8.58
N PHE A 72 4.77 -3.58 9.21
CA PHE A 72 3.31 -3.54 9.10
C PHE A 72 2.92 -2.40 8.17
N MET A 73 2.40 -2.77 7.01
CA MET A 73 1.91 -1.85 6.00
C MET A 73 0.43 -1.58 6.31
N LEU A 74 0.07 -0.32 6.51
CA LEU A 74 -1.26 0.10 6.93
C LEU A 74 -1.97 0.87 5.82
N ASP A 75 -3.28 0.68 5.72
CA ASP A 75 -4.14 1.55 4.95
C ASP A 75 -4.79 2.57 5.90
N THR A 76 -4.14 3.73 6.04
CA THR A 76 -4.61 4.76 6.97
C THR A 76 -5.86 5.46 6.48
N VAL A 77 -6.15 5.45 5.17
CA VAL A 77 -7.38 6.01 4.61
C VAL A 77 -8.59 5.18 5.02
N MET A 78 -8.49 3.84 4.96
CA MET A 78 -9.53 2.95 5.47
C MET A 78 -9.68 3.02 7.00
N LEU A 79 -8.59 3.35 7.72
CA LEU A 79 -8.60 3.44 9.19
C LEU A 79 -9.17 4.76 9.71
N CYS A 80 -8.84 5.88 9.06
CA CYS A 80 -9.09 7.23 9.57
C CYS A 80 -10.04 8.07 8.69
N GLY A 81 -10.24 7.69 7.44
CA GLY A 81 -10.94 8.49 6.42
C GLY A 81 -10.00 9.05 5.37
N ASN A 82 -10.56 9.47 4.23
CA ASN A 82 -9.81 10.18 3.20
C ASN A 82 -9.72 11.66 3.58
N SER A 83 -8.52 12.24 3.55
CA SER A 83 -8.31 13.67 3.86
C SER A 83 -9.03 14.57 2.85
N ASP A 84 -9.13 14.15 1.59
CA ASP A 84 -9.73 14.94 0.50
C ASP A 84 -11.27 15.01 0.59
N ASP A 85 -11.90 14.18 1.43
CA ASP A 85 -13.35 14.25 1.69
C ASP A 85 -13.74 15.47 2.55
N PHE A 86 -12.75 16.15 3.15
CA PHE A 86 -12.98 17.25 4.09
C PHE A 86 -12.24 18.51 3.65
N ALA A 87 -12.91 19.66 3.68
CA ALA A 87 -12.30 20.96 3.35
C ALA A 87 -11.05 21.29 4.19
N SER A 88 -10.93 20.72 5.39
CA SER A 88 -9.76 20.88 6.26
C SER A 88 -8.55 20.04 5.85
N GLN A 89 -8.68 19.16 4.85
CA GLN A 89 -7.65 18.18 4.45
C GLN A 89 -7.18 17.30 5.61
N GLN A 90 -8.09 17.01 6.54
CA GLN A 90 -7.83 16.17 7.70
C GLN A 90 -8.84 15.02 7.69
N PRO A 91 -8.39 13.76 7.85
CA PRO A 91 -9.30 12.62 7.90
C PRO A 91 -10.06 12.64 9.23
N LYS A 92 -11.34 13.05 9.18
CA LYS A 92 -12.15 13.23 10.41
C LYS A 92 -12.79 11.94 10.88
N MET A 93 -13.14 11.05 9.96
CA MET A 93 -13.74 9.75 10.26
C MET A 93 -13.58 8.78 9.08
N PRO A 94 -13.44 7.48 9.34
CA PRO A 94 -13.41 6.48 8.28
C PRO A 94 -14.77 6.41 7.57
N ARG A 95 -14.73 6.12 6.27
CA ARG A 95 -15.94 5.91 5.47
C ARG A 95 -16.76 4.70 5.94
N ASP A 96 -16.07 3.67 6.44
CA ASP A 96 -16.68 2.46 7.02
C ASP A 96 -16.04 2.14 8.38
N LEU A 97 -16.81 2.28 9.45
CA LEU A 97 -16.36 2.02 10.82
C LEU A 97 -16.04 0.53 11.08
N GLY A 98 -16.76 -0.39 10.42
CA GLY A 98 -16.53 -1.83 10.56
C GLY A 98 -15.20 -2.25 9.95
N VAL A 99 -14.88 -1.70 8.78
CA VAL A 99 -13.58 -1.89 8.12
C VAL A 99 -12.44 -1.28 8.95
N ALA A 100 -12.60 -0.04 9.43
CA ALA A 100 -11.59 0.61 10.27
C ALA A 100 -11.31 -0.20 11.56
N ARG A 101 -12.37 -0.66 12.24
CA ARG A 101 -12.26 -1.51 13.43
C ARG A 101 -11.59 -2.85 13.12
N THR A 102 -11.88 -3.44 11.97
CA THR A 102 -11.25 -4.71 11.53
C THR A 102 -9.75 -4.54 11.36
N GLN A 103 -9.29 -3.49 10.66
CA GLN A 103 -7.86 -3.22 10.50
C GLN A 103 -7.19 -2.92 11.84
N LEU A 104 -7.80 -2.08 12.69
CA LEU A 104 -7.24 -1.78 14.01
C LEU A 104 -7.12 -3.03 14.88
N SER A 105 -8.12 -3.91 14.82
CA SER A 105 -8.13 -5.18 15.56
C SER A 105 -7.09 -6.15 15.01
N TRP A 106 -6.88 -6.18 13.70
CA TRP A 106 -5.78 -6.91 13.08
C TRP A 106 -4.44 -6.40 13.61
N LEU A 107 -4.19 -5.09 13.59
CA LEU A 107 -2.92 -4.50 14.03
C LEU A 107 -2.62 -4.79 15.51
N LYS A 108 -3.65 -4.75 16.38
CA LYS A 108 -3.51 -5.07 17.81
C LYS A 108 -3.16 -6.54 18.09
N LYS A 109 -3.41 -7.45 17.15
CA LYS A 109 -3.15 -8.90 17.30
C LYS A 109 -1.76 -9.32 16.81
N GLN A 110 -0.94 -8.39 16.33
CA GLN A 110 0.33 -8.70 15.67
C GLN A 110 1.47 -9.03 16.65
#